data_AF-T0S0N0-F1
#
_entry.id   AF-T0S0N0-F1
#
_cell.length_a   1.000
_cell.length_b   1.000
_cell.length_c   1.000
_cell.angle_alpha   90.00
_cell.angle_beta   90.00
_cell.angle_gamma   90.00
#
_symmetry.space_group_name_H-M   'P 1'
#
loop_
_entity.id
_entity.type
_entity.pdbx_description
1 polymer ?
#
loop_
_entity_poly.entity_id
_entity_poly.type
_entity_poly.pdbx_seq_one_letter_code
_entity_poly.pdbx_strand_id
1 'polypeptide(L)'
;MAKKFLCCTITAMKVHQVFMSIFGLLNTVAAVWLIANDDYPFKTSGEIRASIARVVLHCYQIVLSHCLLMAAAFGARLPLEWFGLLTGFVGSGFYLIFLGFLTLSLDTVFGLVVGILTIVYGVGSIIYGYSTKKEMLESGTSYRNLTLD
;
A
#
# COMPACT_ATOMS: atom_id res chain seq x y z
N MET A 1 -35.29 18.32 15.03
CA MET A 1 -36.09 17.29 14.35
C MET A 1 -35.82 17.37 12.85
N ALA A 2 -35.29 16.29 12.28
CA ALA A 2 -35.22 15.90 10.86
C ALA A 2 -34.76 16.92 9.78
N LYS A 3 -33.52 16.71 9.29
CA LYS A 3 -33.27 16.21 7.92
C LYS A 3 -31.89 15.54 7.84
N LYS A 4 -31.85 14.24 8.18
CA LYS A 4 -30.90 13.30 7.56
C LYS A 4 -31.31 13.23 6.09
N PHE A 5 -30.45 13.60 5.13
CA PHE A 5 -30.45 13.10 3.74
C PHE A 5 -29.33 13.79 2.94
N LEU A 6 -28.07 13.40 3.15
CA LEU A 6 -27.07 13.33 2.08
C LEU A 6 -26.11 12.18 2.41
N CYS A 7 -26.39 11.04 1.80
CA CYS A 7 -25.87 9.71 2.11
C CYS A 7 -24.49 9.48 1.45
N CYS A 8 -23.47 10.23 1.85
CA CYS A 8 -22.04 9.89 1.78
C CYS A 8 -21.21 11.14 2.02
N THR A 9 -20.88 11.45 3.28
CA THR A 9 -19.78 12.37 3.55
C THR A 9 -18.50 11.64 3.15
N ILE A 10 -17.99 11.92 1.95
CA ILE A 10 -16.69 11.44 1.49
C ILE A 10 -15.64 12.10 2.40
N THR A 11 -15.18 11.36 3.41
CA THR A 11 -14.14 11.84 4.33
C THR A 11 -12.77 11.58 3.72
N ALA A 12 -11.79 12.44 4.03
CA ALA A 12 -10.41 12.26 3.57
C ALA A 12 -9.84 10.88 3.91
N MET A 13 -10.25 10.30 5.06
CA MET A 13 -9.88 8.93 5.46
C MET A 13 -10.42 7.87 4.53
N LYS A 14 -11.70 7.97 4.10
CA LYS A 14 -12.30 7.03 3.14
C LYS A 14 -11.65 7.15 1.77
N VAL A 15 -11.38 8.37 1.32
CA VAL A 15 -10.66 8.62 0.05
C VAL A 15 -9.27 7.99 0.11
N HIS A 16 -8.52 8.24 1.19
CA HIS A 16 -7.21 7.65 1.37
C HIS A 16 -7.26 6.12 1.36
N GLN A 17 -8.21 5.52 2.07
CA GLN A 17 -8.40 4.07 2.11
C GLN A 17 -8.68 3.48 0.72
N VAL A 18 -9.50 4.15 -0.11
CA VAL A 18 -9.74 3.75 -1.51
C VAL A 18 -8.46 3.86 -2.36
N PHE A 19 -7.67 4.92 -2.20
CA PHE A 19 -6.40 5.01 -2.90
C PHE A 19 -5.41 3.93 -2.44
N MET A 20 -5.34 3.64 -1.13
CA MET A 20 -4.49 2.56 -0.61
C MET A 20 -4.86 1.20 -1.20
N SER A 21 -6.16 0.91 -1.38
CA SER A 21 -6.60 -0.34 -2.00
C SER A 21 -6.26 -0.39 -3.50
N ILE A 22 -6.40 0.72 -4.23
CA ILE A 22 -5.98 0.83 -5.64
C ILE A 22 -4.47 0.60 -5.77
N PHE A 23 -3.65 1.25 -4.94
CA PHE A 23 -2.20 1.04 -4.98
C PHE A 23 -1.83 -0.39 -4.57
N GLY A 24 -2.49 -1.00 -3.59
CA GLY A 24 -2.31 -2.41 -3.25
C GLY A 24 -2.62 -3.33 -4.42
N LEU A 25 -3.71 -3.09 -5.15
CA LEU A 25 -4.07 -3.84 -6.36
C LEU A 25 -3.01 -3.69 -7.46
N LEU A 26 -2.62 -2.46 -7.78
CA LEU A 26 -1.66 -2.18 -8.85
C LEU A 26 -0.29 -2.82 -8.56
N ASN A 27 0.19 -2.72 -7.31
CA ASN A 27 1.45 -3.34 -6.91
C ASN A 27 1.36 -4.88 -6.91
N THR A 28 0.20 -5.44 -6.56
CA THR A 28 -0.03 -6.90 -6.68
C THR A 28 0.02 -7.37 -8.13
N VAL A 29 -0.68 -6.67 -9.04
CA VAL A 29 -0.68 -7.00 -10.47
C VAL A 29 0.72 -6.89 -11.06
N ALA A 30 1.46 -5.83 -10.69
CA ALA A 30 2.83 -5.64 -11.13
C ALA A 30 3.73 -6.81 -10.69
N ALA A 31 3.65 -7.22 -9.43
CA ALA A 31 4.47 -8.29 -8.89
C ALA A 31 4.09 -9.67 -9.46
N VAL A 32 2.80 -9.95 -9.70
CA VAL A 32 2.36 -11.20 -10.36
C VAL A 32 2.81 -11.25 -11.82
N TRP A 33 2.69 -10.13 -12.54
CA TRP A 33 3.12 -10.03 -13.93
C TRP A 33 4.61 -10.37 -14.09
N LEU A 34 5.45 -9.90 -13.18
CA LEU A 34 6.87 -10.27 -13.16
C LEU A 34 7.09 -11.75 -12.96
N ILE A 35 6.46 -12.38 -11.97
CA ILE A 35 6.68 -13.81 -11.71
C ILE A 35 6.44 -14.62 -12.98
N ALA A 36 5.48 -14.20 -13.81
CA ALA A 36 5.16 -14.83 -15.08
C ALA A 36 6.10 -14.48 -16.26
N ASN A 37 6.76 -13.31 -16.25
CA ASN A 37 7.49 -12.78 -17.41
C ASN A 37 8.99 -12.48 -17.17
N ASP A 38 9.48 -12.57 -15.94
CA ASP A 38 10.89 -12.37 -15.60
C ASP A 38 11.70 -13.61 -16.02
N ASP A 39 12.90 -13.39 -16.57
CA ASP A 39 13.82 -14.46 -16.92
C ASP A 39 14.59 -14.91 -15.66
N TYR A 40 14.47 -16.18 -15.32
CA TYR A 40 15.21 -16.81 -14.21
C TYR A 40 16.27 -17.77 -14.77
N PRO A 41 17.48 -17.28 -15.11
CA PRO A 41 18.55 -18.14 -15.61
C PRO A 41 19.11 -19.02 -14.50
N PHE A 42 18.60 -20.25 -14.40
CA PHE A 42 19.09 -21.28 -13.47
C PHE A 42 20.29 -22.07 -14.02
N LYS A 43 21.21 -21.41 -14.75
CA LYS A 43 22.28 -22.09 -15.50
C LYS A 43 23.59 -22.22 -14.72
N THR A 44 23.97 -21.20 -13.95
CA THR A 44 25.24 -21.18 -13.20
C THR A 44 25.00 -20.91 -11.71
N SER A 45 25.85 -21.46 -10.82
CA SER A 45 25.65 -21.35 -9.35
C SER A 45 25.51 -19.91 -8.83
N GLY A 46 26.20 -18.94 -9.43
CA GLY A 46 26.04 -17.51 -9.12
C GLY A 46 24.72 -16.92 -9.60
N GLU A 47 24.24 -17.34 -10.77
CA GLU A 47 22.99 -16.88 -11.40
C GLU A 47 21.76 -17.47 -10.71
N ILE A 48 21.87 -18.70 -10.20
CA ILE A 48 20.82 -19.36 -9.39
C ILE A 48 20.53 -18.57 -8.12
N ARG A 49 21.58 -18.11 -7.41
CA ARG A 49 21.40 -17.34 -6.17
C ARG A 49 20.69 -16.00 -6.42
N ALA A 50 21.07 -15.30 -7.48
CA ALA A 50 20.43 -14.05 -7.88
C ALA A 50 18.96 -14.27 -8.31
N SER A 51 18.70 -15.34 -9.05
CA SER A 51 17.35 -15.71 -9.49
C SER A 51 16.44 -16.05 -8.32
N ILE A 52 16.91 -16.86 -7.36
CA ILE A 52 16.14 -17.18 -6.14
C ILE A 52 15.87 -15.93 -5.32
N ALA A 53 16.86 -15.06 -5.13
CA ALA A 53 16.67 -13.81 -4.40
C ALA A 53 15.60 -12.92 -5.06
N ARG A 54 15.57 -12.86 -6.39
CA ARG A 54 14.56 -12.12 -7.15
C ARG A 54 13.16 -12.71 -6.97
N VAL A 55 13.01 -14.04 -7.07
CA VAL A 55 11.72 -14.72 -6.80
C VAL A 55 11.23 -14.43 -5.39
N VAL A 56 12.11 -14.55 -4.38
CA VAL A 56 11.75 -14.28 -2.97
C VAL A 56 11.32 -12.82 -2.78
N LEU A 57 12.01 -11.87 -3.43
CA LEU A 57 11.65 -10.46 -3.38
C LEU A 57 10.26 -10.21 -3.98
N HIS A 58 9.95 -10.81 -5.13
CA HIS A 58 8.64 -10.70 -5.78
C HIS A 58 7.54 -11.32 -4.91
N CYS A 59 7.77 -12.50 -4.33
CA CYS A 59 6.85 -13.10 -3.36
C CYS A 59 6.63 -12.21 -2.13
N TYR A 60 7.69 -11.59 -1.61
CA TYR A 60 7.59 -10.66 -0.49
C TYR A 60 6.77 -9.42 -0.85
N GLN A 61 6.99 -8.84 -2.04
CA GLN A 61 6.21 -7.73 -2.56
C GLN A 61 4.72 -8.08 -2.74
N ILE A 62 4.40 -9.31 -3.19
CA ILE A 62 3.01 -9.79 -3.29
C ILE A 62 2.37 -9.85 -1.90
N VAL A 63 3.05 -10.44 -0.91
CA VAL A 63 2.53 -10.54 0.46
C VAL A 63 2.26 -9.15 1.02
N LEU A 64 3.18 -8.21 0.84
CA LEU A 64 2.99 -6.83 1.30
C LEU A 64 1.81 -6.14 0.58
N SER A 65 1.77 -6.22 -0.75
CA SER A 65 0.67 -5.64 -1.52
C SER A 65 -0.69 -6.23 -1.11
N HIS A 66 -0.73 -7.52 -0.80
CA HIS A 66 -1.91 -8.20 -0.31
C HIS A 66 -2.28 -7.77 1.12
N CYS A 67 -1.31 -7.64 2.04
CA CYS A 67 -1.54 -7.09 3.37
C CYS A 67 -2.16 -5.68 3.30
N LEU A 68 -1.67 -4.85 2.38
CA LEU A 68 -2.20 -3.51 2.15
C LEU A 68 -3.64 -3.56 1.63
N LEU A 69 -3.92 -4.44 0.68
CA LEU A 69 -5.25 -4.63 0.14
C LEU A 69 -6.23 -5.17 1.20
N MET A 70 -5.80 -6.12 2.03
CA MET A 70 -6.59 -6.66 3.13
C MET A 70 -6.89 -5.61 4.19
N ALA A 71 -5.92 -4.77 4.55
CA ALA A 71 -6.12 -3.65 5.46
C ALA A 71 -7.06 -2.58 4.87
N ALA A 72 -6.83 -2.18 3.62
CA ALA A 72 -7.51 -1.05 3.01
C ALA A 72 -8.89 -1.41 2.42
N ALA A 73 -9.02 -2.52 1.68
CA ALA A 73 -10.28 -2.91 1.03
C ALA A 73 -11.23 -3.65 1.99
N PHE A 74 -10.69 -4.55 2.82
CA PHE A 74 -11.50 -5.42 3.68
C PHE A 74 -11.51 -5.00 5.15
N GLY A 75 -10.73 -3.99 5.54
CA GLY A 75 -10.65 -3.55 6.94
C GLY A 75 -10.10 -4.62 7.88
N ALA A 76 -9.30 -5.57 7.37
CA ALA A 76 -8.76 -6.66 8.17
C ALA A 76 -7.88 -6.10 9.30
N ARG A 77 -8.11 -6.55 10.53
CA ARG A 77 -7.36 -6.11 11.71
C ARG A 77 -5.96 -6.71 11.77
N LEU A 78 -5.79 -7.93 11.27
CA LEU A 78 -4.54 -8.67 11.36
C LEU A 78 -3.35 -7.96 10.66
N PRO A 79 -3.48 -7.46 9.42
CA PRO A 79 -2.39 -6.70 8.79
C PRO A 79 -2.14 -5.34 9.46
N LEU A 80 -3.16 -4.73 10.07
CA LEU A 80 -3.03 -3.49 10.83
C LEU A 80 -2.27 -3.71 12.16
N GLU A 81 -2.41 -4.88 12.77
CA GLU A 81 -1.65 -5.28 13.97
C GLU A 81 -0.20 -5.61 13.63
N TRP A 82 0.04 -6.31 12.52
CA TRP A 82 1.40 -6.62 12.06
C TRP A 82 2.16 -5.37 11.60
N PHE A 83 1.46 -4.46 10.93
CA PHE A 83 2.00 -3.21 10.43
C PHE A 83 1.20 -2.05 11.02
N GLY A 84 1.44 -1.76 12.31
CA GLY A 84 0.81 -0.64 13.01
C GLY A 84 0.96 0.72 12.30
N LEU A 85 1.97 0.84 11.43
CA LEU A 85 2.17 1.98 10.53
C LEU A 85 0.99 2.22 9.57
N LEU A 86 0.25 1.18 9.16
CA LEU A 86 -0.88 1.31 8.23
C LEU A 86 -2.11 2.02 8.84
N THR A 87 -2.13 2.20 10.17
CA THR A 87 -3.26 2.79 10.90
C THR A 87 -3.36 4.32 10.83
N GLY A 88 -2.56 4.98 9.98
CA GLY A 88 -2.62 6.43 9.79
C GLY A 88 -1.87 6.89 8.56
N PHE A 89 -2.20 8.08 8.06
CA PHE A 89 -1.67 8.65 6.80
C PHE A 89 -0.14 8.67 6.69
N VAL A 90 0.55 8.94 7.80
CA VAL A 90 2.02 9.01 7.80
C VAL A 90 2.63 7.62 7.63
N GLY A 91 2.19 6.64 8.42
CA GLY A 91 2.78 5.30 8.37
C GLY A 91 2.34 4.53 7.12
N SER A 92 1.10 4.72 6.66
CA SER A 92 0.63 4.17 5.38
C SER A 92 1.39 4.80 4.19
N GLY A 93 1.73 6.09 4.29
CA GLY A 93 2.58 6.77 3.30
C GLY A 93 4.00 6.20 3.25
N PHE A 94 4.65 5.94 4.38
CA PHE A 94 5.95 5.25 4.42
C PHE A 94 5.88 3.84 3.83
N TYR A 95 4.80 3.12 4.13
CA TYR A 95 4.55 1.80 3.58
C TYR A 95 4.48 1.83 2.04
N LEU A 96 3.76 2.78 1.48
CA LEU A 96 3.66 2.98 0.03
C LEU A 96 5.01 3.34 -0.60
N ILE A 97 5.79 4.21 0.03
CA ILE A 97 7.13 4.55 -0.48
C ILE A 97 8.00 3.30 -0.54
N PHE A 98 8.01 2.49 0.52
CA PHE A 98 8.74 1.24 0.55
C PHE A 98 8.27 0.27 -0.54
N LEU A 99 6.95 0.10 -0.67
CA LEU A 99 6.36 -0.75 -1.71
C LEU A 99 6.70 -0.25 -3.11
N GLY A 100 6.68 1.07 -3.32
CA GLY A 100 7.02 1.69 -4.60
C GLY A 100 8.49 1.49 -4.99
N PHE A 101 9.44 1.50 -4.04
CA PHE A 101 10.83 1.14 -4.33
C PHE A 101 11.00 -0.32 -4.72
N LEU A 102 10.27 -1.24 -4.06
CA LEU A 102 10.23 -2.64 -4.50
C LEU A 102 9.67 -2.73 -5.92
N THR A 103 8.61 -1.98 -6.22
CA THR A 103 8.00 -1.92 -7.55
C THR A 103 8.88 -1.26 -8.61
N LEU A 104 9.81 -0.37 -8.24
CA LEU A 104 10.81 0.17 -9.16
C LEU A 104 11.90 -0.85 -9.53
N SER A 105 12.14 -1.87 -8.70
CA SER A 105 13.09 -2.94 -9.00
C SER A 105 12.65 -3.86 -10.15
N LEU A 106 11.43 -3.66 -10.66
CA LEU A 106 10.79 -4.42 -11.72
C LEU A 106 11.40 -4.25 -13.10
N ASP A 107 12.17 -3.19 -13.33
CA ASP A 107 12.77 -2.82 -14.62
C ASP A 107 11.79 -2.93 -15.83
N THR A 108 10.50 -2.65 -15.60
CA THR A 108 9.47 -2.59 -16.63
C THR A 108 8.83 -1.21 -16.65
N VAL A 109 8.33 -0.77 -17.82
CA VAL A 109 7.63 0.53 -17.94
C VAL A 109 6.42 0.61 -17.00
N PHE A 110 5.67 -0.49 -16.87
CA PHE A 110 4.55 -0.56 -15.95
C PHE A 110 4.99 -0.45 -14.48
N GLY A 111 6.01 -1.21 -14.07
CA GLY A 111 6.57 -1.12 -12.72
C GLY A 111 7.15 0.27 -12.42
N LEU A 112 7.78 0.91 -13.41
CA LEU A 112 8.29 2.27 -13.30
C LEU A 112 7.17 3.28 -13.02
N VAL A 113 6.11 3.26 -13.83
CA VAL A 113 4.97 4.19 -13.66
C VAL A 113 4.25 3.93 -12.34
N VAL A 114 3.93 2.67 -12.03
CA VAL A 114 3.25 2.31 -10.78
C VAL A 114 4.11 2.65 -9.57
N GLY A 115 5.41 2.34 -9.62
CA GLY A 115 6.37 2.63 -8.55
C GLY A 115 6.46 4.13 -8.25
N ILE A 116 6.64 4.97 -9.27
CA ILE A 116 6.70 6.43 -9.12
C ILE A 116 5.39 6.97 -8.53
N LEU A 117 4.24 6.58 -9.08
CA LEU A 117 2.93 7.04 -8.58
C LEU A 117 2.71 6.62 -7.11
N THR A 118 3.08 5.39 -6.76
CA THR A 118 2.99 4.86 -5.40
C THR A 118 3.85 5.68 -4.44
N ILE A 119 5.09 6.02 -4.83
CA ILE A 119 6.00 6.85 -4.03
C ILE A 119 5.46 8.27 -3.88
N VAL A 120 5.06 8.92 -4.97
CA VAL A 120 4.55 10.30 -4.96
C VAL A 120 3.32 10.41 -4.06
N TYR A 121 2.38 9.47 -4.17
CA TYR A 121 1.21 9.44 -3.31
C TYR A 121 1.57 9.13 -1.84
N GLY A 122 2.55 8.26 -1.60
CA GLY A 122 3.08 8.00 -0.26
C GLY A 122 3.65 9.27 0.40
N VAL A 123 4.47 10.04 -0.33
CA VAL A 123 5.00 11.33 0.13
C VAL A 123 3.87 12.32 0.39
N GLY A 124 2.91 12.45 -0.52
CA GLY A 124 1.74 13.31 -0.34
C GLY A 124 0.91 12.95 0.89
N SER A 125 0.75 11.65 1.16
CA SER A 125 0.05 11.14 2.35
C SER A 125 0.78 11.49 3.64
N ILE A 126 2.12 11.41 3.64
CA ILE A 126 2.94 11.84 4.78
C ILE A 126 2.75 13.34 5.04
N ILE A 127 2.89 14.19 4.00
CA ILE A 127 2.73 15.64 4.13
C ILE A 127 1.35 15.98 4.69
N TYR A 128 0.30 15.40 4.11
CA TYR A 128 -1.08 15.56 4.57
C TYR A 128 -1.23 15.14 6.05
N GLY A 129 -0.71 13.97 6.41
CA GLY A 129 -0.76 13.46 7.77
C GLY A 129 -0.04 14.36 8.79
N TYR A 130 1.07 15.02 8.41
CA TYR A 130 1.74 16.01 9.27
C TYR A 130 0.96 17.32 9.36
N SER A 131 0.36 17.80 8.27
CA SER A 131 -0.44 19.02 8.27
C SER A 131 -1.73 18.89 9.09
N THR A 132 -2.36 17.71 9.10
CA THR A 132 -3.62 17.45 9.83
C THR A 132 -3.40 16.78 11.20
N LYS A 133 -2.17 16.68 11.69
CA LYS A 133 -1.83 15.99 12.94
C LYS A 133 -2.57 16.53 14.17
N LYS A 134 -2.82 17.85 14.21
CA LYS A 134 -3.52 18.51 15.33
C LYS A 134 -5.01 18.14 15.37
N GLU A 135 -5.68 18.15 14.23
CA GLU A 135 -7.12 17.84 14.14
C GLU A 135 -7.40 16.38 14.48
N MET A 136 -6.54 15.45 14.07
CA MET A 136 -6.74 14.01 14.31
C MET A 136 -6.49 13.55 15.76
N LEU A 137 -5.67 14.28 16.51
CA LEU A 137 -5.44 14.04 17.94
C LEU A 137 -6.61 14.54 18.80
N GLU A 138 -7.30 15.60 18.37
CA GLU A 138 -8.52 16.11 19.04
C GLU A 138 -9.76 15.26 18.69
N SER A 139 -9.83 14.68 17.49
CA SER A 139 -10.99 13.89 17.04
C SER A 139 -10.89 12.38 17.27
N GLY A 140 -9.77 11.85 17.79
CA GLY A 140 -9.60 10.42 18.05
C GLY A 140 -9.74 9.55 16.79
N THR A 141 -9.37 10.04 15.62
CA THR A 141 -9.63 9.38 14.32
C THR A 141 -8.50 8.44 13.91
N SER A 142 -8.19 7.46 14.76
CA SER A 142 -7.49 6.25 14.32
C SER A 142 -8.45 5.41 13.48
N TYR A 143 -7.97 4.73 12.42
CA TYR A 143 -8.78 3.78 11.64
C TYR A 143 -9.47 2.70 12.50
N ARG A 144 -8.96 2.47 13.72
CA ARG A 144 -9.59 1.62 14.74
C ARG A 144 -11.03 2.05 15.08
N ASN A 145 -11.29 3.35 15.09
CA ASN A 145 -12.59 3.91 15.47
C ASN A 145 -13.59 4.00 14.30
N LEU A 146 -13.15 3.79 13.06
CA LEU A 146 -14.05 3.67 11.90
C LEU A 146 -14.71 2.29 11.77
N THR A 147 -14.33 1.32 12.62
CA THR A 147 -14.89 -0.06 12.62
C THR A 147 -15.86 -0.33 13.78
N LEU A 148 -16.22 0.71 14.54
CA LEU A 148 -17.11 0.61 15.71
C LEU A 148 -18.55 1.09 15.45
N ASP A 149 -18.87 1.48 14.21
CA ASP A 149 -20.25 1.76 13.77
C ASP A 149 -20.75 0.63 12.84
#